data_AF-A0A261Q9R3-F1
#
_entry.id   AF-A0A261Q9R3-F1
#
_cell.length_a   1.000
_cell.length_b   1.000
_cell.length_c   1.000
_cell.angle_alpha   90.00
_cell.angle_beta   90.00
_cell.angle_gamma   90.00
#
_symmetry.space_group_name_H-M   'P 1'
#
loop_
_entity.id
_entity.type
_entity.pdbx_description
1 polymer ?
#
loop_
_entity_poly.entity_id
_entity_poly.type
_entity_poly.pdbx_seq_one_letter_code
_entity_poly.pdbx_strand_id
1 'polypeptide(L)'
;CPFQLDIVERVIRRYTNPGELVYDPFGGLMSVPYSAISLGRRGYACELNPEYFADGVKYCREAEYKRSVPTLFDLLGAEEEAA
;
A
#
# COMPACT_ATOMS: atom_id res chain seq x y z
N CYS A 1 -15.19 10.06 6.55
CA CYS A 1 -15.79 8.74 6.87
C CYS A 1 -14.91 7.67 6.24
N PRO A 2 -14.10 6.93 7.00
CA PRO A 2 -13.21 5.92 6.42
C PRO A 2 -14.04 4.72 5.94
N PHE A 3 -13.92 4.41 4.65
CA PHE A 3 -14.48 3.20 4.05
C PHE A 3 -13.68 1.97 4.51
N GLN A 4 -14.34 0.82 4.65
CA GLN A 4 -13.70 -0.39 5.15
C GLN A 4 -12.64 -0.89 4.14
N LEU A 5 -11.43 -1.17 4.64
CA LEU A 5 -10.29 -1.54 3.78
C LEU A 5 -10.48 -2.88 3.08
N ASP A 6 -11.21 -3.81 3.70
CA ASP A 6 -11.48 -5.14 3.15
C ASP A 6 -12.21 -5.08 1.80
N ILE A 7 -13.14 -4.14 1.62
CA ILE A 7 -13.85 -3.96 0.35
C ILE A 7 -12.89 -3.43 -0.73
N VAL A 8 -12.04 -2.46 -0.38
CA VAL A 8 -11.01 -1.91 -1.28
C VAL A 8 -10.07 -3.02 -1.75
N GLU A 9 -9.53 -3.79 -0.80
CA GLU A 9 -8.62 -4.89 -1.09
C GLU A 9 -9.26 -5.95 -1.98
N ARG A 10 -10.55 -6.28 -1.77
CA ARG A 10 -11.28 -7.23 -2.58
C ARG A 10 -11.40 -6.78 -4.03
N VAL A 11 -11.65 -5.50 -4.27
CA VAL A 11 -11.74 -4.92 -5.62
C VAL A 11 -10.36 -4.92 -6.27
N ILE A 12 -9.31 -4.46 -5.57
CA ILE A 12 -7.94 -4.43 -6.11
C ILE A 12 -7.49 -5.84 -6.51
N ARG A 13 -7.67 -6.84 -5.65
CA ARG A 13 -7.29 -8.24 -5.96
C ARG A 13 -8.05 -8.80 -7.16
N ARG A 14 -9.32 -8.43 -7.33
CA ARG A 14 -10.17 -8.96 -8.41
C ARG A 14 -9.85 -8.35 -9.78
N TYR A 15 -9.50 -7.06 -9.82
CA TYR A 15 -9.43 -6.30 -11.06
C TYR A 15 -8.02 -5.84 -11.44
N THR A 16 -6.99 -6.22 -10.68
CA THR A 16 -5.60 -5.88 -11.00
C THR A 16 -4.62 -7.01 -10.74
N ASN A 17 -3.58 -7.06 -11.56
CA ASN A 17 -2.41 -7.92 -11.38
C ASN A 17 -1.40 -7.28 -10.41
N PRO A 18 -0.55 -8.08 -9.75
CA PRO A 18 0.60 -7.56 -9.02
C PRO A 18 1.45 -6.62 -9.86
N GLY A 19 1.96 -5.54 -9.27
CA GLY A 19 2.76 -4.51 -9.94
C GLY A 19 1.98 -3.48 -10.77
N GLU A 20 0.69 -3.72 -11.07
CA GLU A 20 -0.15 -2.74 -11.78
C GLU A 20 -0.40 -1.48 -10.97
N LEU A 21 -0.83 -0.41 -11.66
CA LEU A 21 -1.18 0.87 -11.06
C LEU A 21 -2.68 0.92 -10.73
N VAL A 22 -3.00 1.23 -9.47
CA VAL A 22 -4.36 1.53 -9.02
C VAL A 22 -4.48 3.03 -8.79
N TYR A 23 -5.42 3.67 -9.49
CA TYR A 23 -5.65 5.11 -9.40
C TYR A 23 -6.97 5.44 -8.69
N ASP A 24 -6.92 6.39 -7.75
CA ASP A 24 -8.09 6.98 -7.08
C ASP A 24 -8.12 8.51 -7.26
N PRO A 25 -9.05 9.06 -8.06
CA PRO A 25 -9.14 10.51 -8.25
C PRO A 25 -9.65 11.28 -7.02
N PHE A 26 -10.14 10.59 -5.98
CA PHE A 26 -10.67 11.18 -4.75
C PHE A 26 -10.04 10.52 -3.52
N GLY A 27 -8.73 10.73 -3.37
CA GLY A 27 -7.87 9.97 -2.47
C GLY A 27 -8.30 10.00 -1.00
N GLY A 28 -8.91 11.10 -0.51
CA GLY A 28 -9.24 11.24 0.90
C GLY A 28 -8.01 11.01 1.77
N LEU A 29 -8.09 10.04 2.69
CA LEU A 29 -6.96 9.60 3.53
C LEU A 29 -6.05 8.55 2.85
N MET A 30 -6.13 8.43 1.52
CA MET A 30 -5.30 7.55 0.70
C MET A 30 -5.52 6.05 0.97
N SER A 31 -6.73 5.63 1.36
CA SER A 31 -7.06 4.22 1.62
C SER A 31 -6.84 3.30 0.41
N VAL A 32 -7.20 3.75 -0.80
CA VAL A 32 -7.00 2.98 -2.04
C VAL A 32 -5.52 2.77 -2.39
N PRO A 33 -4.69 3.83 -2.53
CA PRO A 33 -3.27 3.64 -2.80
C PRO A 33 -2.55 2.91 -1.64
N TYR A 34 -2.92 3.14 -0.37
CA TYR A 34 -2.41 2.39 0.77
C TYR A 34 -2.65 0.87 0.64
N SER A 35 -3.89 0.48 0.33
CA SER A 35 -4.24 -0.93 0.10
C SER A 35 -3.54 -1.49 -1.15
N ALA A 36 -3.42 -0.71 -2.23
CA ALA A 36 -2.71 -1.13 -3.44
C ALA A 36 -1.23 -1.44 -3.14
N ILE A 37 -0.54 -0.55 -2.43
CA ILE A 37 0.86 -0.74 -2.01
C ILE A 37 0.98 -2.00 -1.17
N SER A 38 0.14 -2.14 -0.14
CA SER A 38 0.14 -3.30 0.77
C SER A 38 -0.08 -4.63 0.05
N LEU A 39 -0.85 -4.60 -1.04
CA LEU A 39 -1.11 -5.76 -1.89
C LEU A 39 -0.05 -5.98 -2.99
N GLY A 40 1.04 -5.23 -3.02
CA GLY A 40 2.11 -5.39 -4.02
C GLY A 40 1.77 -4.78 -5.39
N ARG A 41 0.91 -3.76 -5.43
CA ARG A 41 0.63 -2.92 -6.59
C ARG A 41 1.25 -1.53 -6.38
N ARG A 42 1.17 -0.66 -7.37
CA ARG A 42 1.48 0.77 -7.25
C ARG A 42 0.19 1.54 -6.99
N GLY A 43 0.21 2.46 -6.04
CA GLY A 43 -0.93 3.35 -5.75
C GLY A 43 -0.69 4.75 -6.31
N TYR A 44 -1.73 5.36 -6.88
CA TYR A 44 -1.73 6.78 -7.25
C TYR A 44 -3.07 7.41 -6.87
N ALA A 45 -3.05 8.66 -6.43
CA ALA A 45 -4.27 9.35 -6.05
C ALA A 45 -4.14 10.87 -6.12
N CYS A 46 -5.29 11.54 -6.18
CA CYS A 46 -5.41 13.00 -6.09
C CYS A 46 -6.27 13.36 -4.88
N GLU A 47 -5.83 14.35 -4.09
CA GLU A 47 -6.61 14.90 -2.96
C GLU A 47 -6.39 16.41 -2.91
N LEU A 48 -7.46 17.18 -2.69
CA LEU A 48 -7.43 18.64 -2.68
C LEU A 48 -7.19 19.20 -1.28
N ASN A 49 -7.64 18.50 -0.24
CA ASN A 49 -7.44 18.91 1.15
C ASN A 49 -5.97 18.68 1.54
N PRO A 50 -5.20 19.74 1.89
CA PRO A 50 -3.78 19.60 2.19
C PRO A 50 -3.47 18.73 3.41
N GLU A 51 -4.34 18.72 4.42
CA GLU A 51 -4.15 17.92 5.63
C GLU A 51 -4.33 16.43 5.32
N TYR A 52 -5.41 16.07 4.61
CA TYR A 52 -5.66 14.70 4.20
C TYR A 52 -4.58 14.19 3.24
N PHE A 53 -4.11 15.06 2.34
CA PHE A 53 -2.98 14.75 1.48
C PHE A 53 -1.72 14.43 2.30
N ALA A 54 -1.36 15.28 3.28
CA ALA A 54 -0.17 15.09 4.10
C ALA A 54 -0.24 13.79 4.94
N ASP A 55 -1.37 13.53 5.58
CA ASP A 55 -1.61 12.30 6.34
C ASP A 55 -1.56 11.07 5.43
N GLY A 56 -2.21 11.14 4.27
CA GLY A 56 -2.24 10.08 3.28
C GLY A 56 -0.86 9.73 2.72
N VAL A 57 -0.02 10.74 2.45
CA VAL A 57 1.38 10.54 2.04
C VAL A 57 2.15 9.79 3.12
N LYS A 58 1.96 10.13 4.40
CA LYS A 58 2.59 9.42 5.51
C LYS A 58 2.17 7.94 5.55
N TYR A 59 0.88 7.65 5.43
CA TYR A 59 0.39 6.27 5.42
C TYR A 59 0.94 5.46 4.24
N CYS A 60 0.99 6.04 3.04
CA CYS A 60 1.55 5.37 1.86
C CYS A 60 3.03 5.07 2.05
N ARG A 61 3.83 6.01 2.55
CA ARG A 61 5.26 5.80 2.86
C ARG A 61 5.48 4.71 3.90
N GLU A 62 4.64 4.67 4.94
CA GLU A 62 4.71 3.62 5.95
C GLU A 62 4.39 2.24 5.35
N ALA A 63 3.42 2.15 4.43
CA ALA A 63 3.10 0.91 3.72
C ALA A 63 4.24 0.46 2.80
N GLU A 64 4.88 1.39 2.08
CA GLU A 64 6.06 1.12 1.26
C GLU A 64 7.21 0.60 2.12
N TYR A 65 7.50 1.28 3.24
CA TYR A 65 8.53 0.90 4.18
C TYR A 65 8.30 -0.51 4.74
N LYS A 66 7.09 -0.79 5.23
CA LYS A 66 6.72 -2.12 5.75
C LYS A 66 6.92 -3.23 4.72
N ARG A 67 6.79 -2.94 3.43
CA ARG A 67 7.03 -3.91 2.35
C ARG A 67 8.50 -4.05 1.96
N SER A 68 9.31 -3.01 2.14
CA SER A 68 10.73 -3.04 1.80
C SER A 68 11.61 -3.61 2.92
N VAL A 69 11.15 -3.57 4.17
CA VAL A 69 11.92 -4.05 5.32
C VAL A 69 11.86 -5.58 5.40
N PRO A 70 13.00 -6.29 5.43
CA PRO A 70 13.02 -7.72 5.64
C PRO A 70 12.50 -8.06 7.05
N THR A 71 11.77 -9.16 7.15
CA THR A 71 11.31 -9.70 8.42
C THR A 71 12.44 -10.45 9.12
N LEU A 72 12.26 -10.74 10.42
CA LEU A 72 13.20 -11.58 11.17
C LEU A 72 13.41 -12.95 10.50
N PHE A 73 12.35 -13.53 9.92
CA PHE A 73 12.42 -14.83 9.26
C PHE A 73 13.18 -14.77 7.92
N ASP A 74 13.08 -13.66 7.18
CA ASP A 74 13.88 -13.46 5.97
C ASP A 74 15.39 -13.44 6.30
N LEU A 75 15.75 -12.91 7.46
CA LEU A 75 17.14 -12.89 7.94
C LEU A 75 17.63 -14.28 8.36
N LEU A 76 16.81 -15.06 9.06
CA LEU A 76 17.16 -16.43 9.47
C LEU A 76 17.38 -17.35 8.26
N GLY A 77 16.55 -17.24 7.23
CA GLY A 77 16.72 -18.03 6.00
C GLY A 77 18.00 -17.65 5.22
N ALA A 78 18.39 -16.37 5.25
CA ALA A 78 19.62 -15.92 4.60
C ALA A 78 20.90 -16.45 5.30
N GLU A 79 20.86 -16.71 6.61
CA GLU A 79 21.96 -17.35 7.35
C GLU A 79 22.10 -18.85 6.98
N GLU A 80 20.99 -19.56 6.76
CA GLU A 80 20.99 -20.97 6.35
C GLU A 80 21.48 -21.18 4.92
N GLU A 81 21.17 -20.27 3.98
CA GLU A 81 21.66 -20.34 2.58
C GLU A 81 23.15 -19.96 2.44
N ALA A 82 23.70 -19.23 3.40
CA ALA A 82 25.10 -18.78 3.39
C ALA A 82 26.09 -19.77 4.05
N ALA A 83 25.59 -20.85 4.67
CA ALA A 83 26.37 -21.89 5.37
C ALA A 83 26.55 -23.16 4.53
#